data_AF-A0A1V8TLY0-F1
#
_entry.id   AF-A0A1V8TLY0-F1
#
_cell.length_a   1.000
_cell.length_b   1.000
_cell.length_c   1.000
_cell.angle_alpha   90.00
_cell.angle_beta   90.00
_cell.angle_gamma   90.00
#
_symmetry.space_group_name_H-M   'P 1'
#
loop_
_entity.id
_entity.type
_entity.pdbx_description
1 polymer ?
#
loop_
_entity_poly.entity_id
_entity_poly.type
_entity_poly.pdbx_seq_one_letter_code
_entity_poly.pdbx_strand_id
1 'polypeptide(L)'
;MTFAANVLNVVGVLFLSHAVYSAYEHSLLASRSTSSAVPSLPLDITLETLFSVLLLCIGVVLSSPDLKPIQWHVWAGRLEKSKEARLVTEVGVGGGNPYAALEERPGFWDVRGAQKAFGGWLRESGEKAN
;
A
#
# COMPACT_ATOMS: atom_id res chain seq x y z
N MET A 1 -6.34 -7.59 7.00
CA MET A 1 -5.37 -8.68 6.74
C MET A 1 -3.91 -8.25 6.92
N THR A 2 -3.63 -6.96 7.14
CA THR A 2 -2.27 -6.42 7.29
C THR A 2 -1.61 -6.73 8.65
N PHE A 3 -2.38 -6.81 9.74
CA PHE A 3 -1.80 -7.04 11.08
C PHE A 3 -1.03 -8.36 11.17
N ALA A 4 -1.64 -9.47 10.74
CA ALA A 4 -0.99 -10.79 10.78
C ALA A 4 0.24 -10.84 9.84
N ALA A 5 0.14 -10.26 8.63
CA ALA A 5 1.26 -10.15 7.71
C ALA A 5 2.42 -9.32 8.30
N ASN A 6 2.10 -8.21 8.97
CA ASN A 6 3.08 -7.36 9.64
C ASN A 6 3.75 -8.08 10.82
N VAL A 7 3.00 -8.82 11.63
CA VAL A 7 3.57 -9.66 12.69
C VAL A 7 4.52 -10.69 12.10
N LEU A 8 4.12 -11.35 11.01
CA LEU A 8 4.96 -12.34 10.33
C LEU A 8 6.25 -11.73 9.79
N ASN A 9 6.17 -10.52 9.21
CA ASN A 9 7.34 -9.77 8.76
C ASN A 9 8.26 -9.38 9.91
N VAL A 10 7.72 -8.87 11.03
CA VAL A 10 8.53 -8.49 12.20
C VAL A 10 9.24 -9.71 12.79
N VAL A 11 8.52 -10.82 12.97
CA VAL A 11 9.10 -12.08 13.47
C VAL A 11 10.16 -12.61 12.50
N GLY A 12 9.88 -12.58 11.19
CA GLY A 12 10.82 -13.01 10.16
C GLY A 12 12.09 -12.17 10.11
N VAL A 13 11.99 -10.83 10.23
CA VAL A 13 13.16 -9.95 10.34
C VAL A 13 13.96 -10.24 11.60
N LEU A 14 13.29 -10.47 12.74
CA LEU A 14 13.95 -10.76 14.00
C LEU A 14 14.76 -12.06 13.90
N PHE A 15 14.14 -13.15 13.43
CA PHE A 15 14.84 -14.42 13.25
C PHE A 15 15.95 -14.35 12.21
N LEU A 16 15.73 -13.64 11.10
CA LEU A 16 16.78 -13.45 10.10
C LEU A 16 17.98 -12.70 10.68
N SER A 17 17.72 -11.64 11.45
CA SER A 17 18.78 -10.86 12.11
C SER A 17 19.55 -11.71 13.11
N HIS A 18 18.85 -12.54 13.89
CA HIS A 18 19.46 -13.50 14.80
C HIS A 18 20.35 -14.50 14.06
N ALA A 19 19.85 -15.14 13.00
CA ALA A 19 20.59 -16.14 12.25
C ALA A 19 21.83 -15.54 11.54
N VAL A 20 21.71 -14.31 11.02
CA VAL A 20 22.86 -13.55 10.45
C VAL A 20 23.89 -13.25 11.53
N TYR A 21 23.46 -12.86 12.73
CA TYR A 21 24.36 -12.62 13.85
C TYR A 21 25.09 -13.91 14.29
N SER A 22 24.37 -15.04 14.38
CA SER A 22 24.98 -16.35 14.65
C SER A 22 26.01 -16.75 13.59
N ALA A 23 25.70 -16.54 12.30
CA ALA A 23 26.63 -16.78 11.20
C ALA A 23 27.88 -15.88 11.27
N TYR A 24 27.70 -14.63 11.70
CA TYR A 24 28.78 -13.68 11.90
C TYR A 24 29.73 -14.11 13.03
N GLU A 25 29.18 -14.48 14.19
CA GLU A 25 30.00 -14.98 15.31
C GLU A 25 30.75 -16.27 14.94
N HIS A 26 30.08 -17.20 14.25
CA HIS A 26 30.70 -18.43 13.77
C HIS A 26 31.86 -18.15 12.82
N SER A 27 31.67 -17.24 11.88
CA SER A 27 32.70 -16.83 10.91
C SER A 27 33.88 -16.14 11.60
N LEU A 28 33.60 -15.31 12.62
CA LEU A 28 34.62 -14.64 13.42
C LEU A 28 35.48 -15.60 14.25
N LEU A 29 34.89 -16.66 14.81
CA LEU A 29 35.63 -17.68 15.55
C LEU A 29 36.47 -18.54 14.63
N ALA A 30 35.91 -18.92 13.48
CA ALA A 30 36.63 -19.69 12.49
C ALA A 30 37.80 -18.90 11.87
N SER A 31 37.64 -17.60 11.61
CA SER A 31 38.72 -16.73 11.12
C SER A 31 39.86 -16.55 12.14
N ARG A 32 39.59 -16.71 13.43
CA ARG A 32 40.63 -16.67 14.49
C ARG A 32 41.30 -18.02 14.72
N SER A 33 40.69 -19.10 14.25
CA SER A 33 41.27 -20.45 14.29
C SER A 33 42.23 -20.60 13.12
N THR A 34 43.48 -20.97 13.39
CA THR A 34 44.59 -21.02 12.40
C THR A 34 44.46 -22.14 11.36
N SER A 35 43.28 -22.75 11.20
CA SER A 35 43.02 -23.78 10.22
C SER A 35 42.69 -23.15 8.86
N SER A 36 43.51 -23.42 7.84
CA SER A 36 43.33 -22.93 6.45
C SER A 36 42.11 -23.48 5.70
N ALA A 37 41.18 -24.14 6.40
CA ALA A 37 39.95 -24.67 5.81
C ALA A 37 38.82 -23.64 5.94
N VAL A 38 38.06 -23.44 4.86
CA VAL A 38 36.85 -22.62 4.88
C VAL A 38 35.85 -23.28 5.85
N PRO A 39 35.43 -22.61 6.93
CA PRO A 39 34.48 -23.19 7.88
C PRO A 39 33.13 -23.42 7.19
N SER A 40 32.66 -24.66 7.17
CA SER A 40 31.30 -24.97 6.72
C SER A 40 30.29 -24.45 7.74
N LEU A 41 29.25 -23.75 7.29
CA LEU A 41 28.21 -23.24 8.18
C LEU A 41 27.47 -24.41 8.87
N PRO A 42 27.22 -24.34 10.20
CA PRO A 42 26.40 -25.32 10.90
C PRO A 42 25.00 -25.42 10.30
N LEU A 43 24.46 -26.65 10.24
CA LEU A 43 23.16 -26.94 9.67
C LEU A 43 22.03 -26.17 10.38
N ASP A 44 22.14 -25.96 11.69
CA ASP A 44 21.17 -25.21 12.48
C ASP A 44 20.99 -23.77 11.94
N ILE A 45 22.10 -23.04 11.77
CA ILE A 45 22.10 -21.67 11.20
C ILE A 45 21.51 -21.68 9.78
N THR A 46 21.79 -22.70 8.97
CA THR A 46 21.20 -22.80 7.62
C THR A 46 19.69 -23.03 7.65
N LEU A 47 19.17 -23.81 8.60
CA LEU A 47 17.74 -24.04 8.73
C LEU A 47 17.03 -22.82 9.29
N GLU A 48 17.60 -22.15 10.30
CA GLU A 48 17.09 -20.90 10.84
C GLU A 48 17.00 -19.80 9.77
N THR A 49 18.04 -19.64 8.95
CA THR A 49 18.04 -18.66 7.85
C THR A 49 16.98 -18.99 6.78
N LEU A 50 16.91 -20.24 6.33
CA LEU A 50 15.90 -20.68 5.35
C LEU A 50 14.47 -20.48 5.87
N PHE A 51 14.23 -20.84 7.13
CA PHE A 51 12.93 -20.65 7.78
C PHE A 51 12.57 -19.17 7.89
N SER A 52 13.52 -18.33 8.30
CA SER A 52 13.32 -16.87 8.42
C SER A 52 13.01 -16.22 7.07
N VAL A 53 13.74 -16.60 6.02
CA VAL A 53 13.49 -16.13 4.65
C VAL A 53 12.11 -16.56 4.16
N LEU A 54 11.72 -17.81 4.42
CA LEU A 54 10.40 -18.31 4.04
C LEU A 54 9.28 -17.53 4.74
N LEU A 55 9.41 -17.26 6.04
CA LEU A 55 8.46 -16.42 6.79
C LEU A 55 8.37 -15.01 6.21
N LEU A 56 9.51 -14.39 5.87
CA LEU A 56 9.54 -13.08 5.25
C LEU A 56 8.89 -13.07 3.87
N CYS A 57 9.16 -14.05 3.02
CA CYS A 57 8.51 -14.16 1.72
C CYS A 57 6.99 -14.24 1.87
N ILE A 58 6.49 -15.07 2.79
CA ILE A 58 5.05 -15.17 3.05
C ILE A 58 4.50 -13.85 3.58
N GLY A 59 5.17 -13.25 4.56
CA GLY A 59 4.72 -12.00 5.19
C GLY A 59 4.67 -10.83 4.21
N VAL A 60 5.68 -10.71 3.34
CA VAL A 60 5.74 -9.65 2.31
C VAL A 60 4.64 -9.84 1.27
N VAL A 61 4.42 -11.08 0.80
CA VAL A 61 3.36 -11.37 -0.18
C VAL A 61 1.99 -11.08 0.42
N LEU A 62 1.72 -11.51 1.66
CA LEU A 62 0.45 -11.24 2.33
C LEU A 62 0.24 -9.77 2.71
N SER A 63 1.32 -8.99 2.83
CA SER A 63 1.25 -7.55 3.08
C SER A 63 1.03 -6.73 1.82
N SER A 64 1.11 -7.34 0.63
CA SER A 64 0.93 -6.62 -0.63
C SER A 64 -0.54 -6.15 -0.78
N PRO A 65 -0.76 -4.95 -1.37
CA PRO A 65 -2.12 -4.49 -1.64
C PRO A 65 -2.77 -5.36 -2.72
N ASP A 66 -4.10 -5.49 -2.64
CA ASP A 66 -4.86 -6.25 -3.62
C ASP A 66 -4.66 -5.72 -5.05
N LEU A 67 -4.73 -6.64 -6.02
CA LEU A 67 -4.61 -6.30 -7.43
C LEU A 67 -5.71 -5.32 -7.85
N LYS A 68 -5.30 -4.26 -8.55
CA LYS A 68 -6.24 -3.34 -9.17
C LYS A 68 -6.94 -4.04 -10.35
N PRO A 69 -8.26 -3.87 -10.51
CA PRO A 69 -8.96 -4.37 -11.70
C PRO A 69 -8.40 -3.78 -13.00
N ILE A 70 -8.37 -4.61 -14.04
CA ILE A 70 -7.87 -4.26 -15.38
C ILE A 70 -8.83 -3.28 -16.08
N GLN A 71 -10.14 -3.42 -15.87
CA GLN A 71 -11.14 -2.59 -16.53
C GLN A 71 -11.29 -1.24 -15.84
N TRP A 72 -11.07 -0.17 -16.60
CA TRP A 72 -11.14 1.21 -16.11
C TRP A 72 -12.46 1.54 -15.41
N HIS A 73 -13.60 1.23 -16.03
CA HIS A 73 -14.92 1.55 -15.45
C HIS A 73 -15.16 0.85 -14.10
N VAL A 74 -14.67 -0.38 -13.94
CA VAL A 74 -14.76 -1.13 -12.69
C VAL A 74 -13.82 -0.56 -11.62
N TRP A 75 -12.62 -0.14 -12.03
CA TRP A 75 -11.66 0.51 -11.15
C TRP A 75 -12.17 1.86 -10.66
N ALA A 76 -12.54 2.75 -11.58
CA ALA A 76 -13.08 4.08 -11.29
C ALA A 76 -14.35 4.01 -10.43
N GLY A 77 -15.28 3.12 -10.78
CA GLY A 77 -16.50 2.92 -9.99
C GLY A 77 -16.25 2.37 -8.58
N ARG A 78 -15.18 1.58 -8.36
CA ARG A 78 -14.78 1.17 -6.99
C ARG A 78 -14.14 2.32 -6.22
N LEU A 79 -13.32 3.10 -6.90
CA LEU A 79 -12.60 4.22 -6.33
C LEU A 79 -13.55 5.32 -5.84
N GLU A 80 -14.54 5.70 -6.65
CA GLU A 80 -15.59 6.68 -6.31
C GLU A 80 -16.45 6.26 -5.11
N LYS A 81 -16.68 4.95 -4.96
CA LYS A 81 -17.44 4.37 -3.84
C LYS A 81 -16.61 4.23 -2.57
N SER A 82 -15.30 4.10 -2.68
CA SER A 82 -14.43 3.90 -1.52
C SER A 82 -14.29 5.18 -0.72
N LYS A 83 -14.60 5.11 0.59
CA LYS A 83 -14.43 6.25 1.51
C LYS A 83 -12.96 6.62 1.69
N GLU A 84 -12.08 5.63 1.68
CA GLU A 84 -10.63 5.81 1.83
C GLU A 84 -10.01 6.58 0.66
N ALA A 85 -10.40 6.29 -0.60
CA ALA A 85 -9.88 7.06 -1.74
C ALA A 85 -10.38 8.51 -1.77
N ARG A 86 -11.50 8.83 -1.10
CA ARG A 86 -11.93 10.21 -0.91
C ARG A 86 -11.08 10.98 0.11
N LEU A 87 -10.40 10.28 1.01
CA LEU A 87 -9.53 10.86 2.04
C LEU A 87 -8.09 11.06 1.56
N VAL A 88 -7.66 10.31 0.53
CA VAL A 88 -6.34 10.51 -0.08
C VAL A 88 -6.31 11.88 -0.75
N THR A 89 -5.54 12.79 -0.16
CA THR A 89 -5.34 14.18 -0.62
C THR A 89 -3.93 14.42 -1.13
N GLU A 90 -3.09 13.39 -1.17
CA GLU A 90 -1.74 13.51 -1.70
C GLU A 90 -1.76 13.53 -3.23
N VAL A 91 -1.25 14.63 -3.77
CA VAL A 91 -1.07 14.97 -5.19
C VAL A 91 -2.34 15.42 -5.93
N GLY A 92 -2.82 16.64 -5.63
CA GLY A 92 -3.66 17.45 -6.54
C GLY A 92 -5.03 16.87 -6.92
N VAL A 93 -5.36 15.67 -6.43
CA VAL A 93 -6.61 14.99 -6.71
C VAL A 93 -7.14 14.37 -5.43
N GLY A 94 -7.70 15.22 -4.57
CA GLY A 94 -8.56 14.76 -3.50
C GLY A 94 -9.91 14.33 -4.06
N GLY A 95 -10.51 13.26 -3.52
CA GLY A 95 -11.92 12.95 -3.75
C GLY A 95 -12.25 11.69 -4.55
N GLY A 96 -11.33 10.72 -4.65
CA GLY A 96 -11.61 9.45 -5.31
C GLY A 96 -11.08 9.40 -6.73
N ASN A 97 -11.68 10.09 -7.70
CA ASN A 97 -11.30 10.02 -9.12
C ASN A 97 -10.06 10.89 -9.45
N PRO A 98 -8.90 10.30 -9.82
CA PRO A 98 -7.66 11.04 -10.18
C PRO A 98 -7.81 11.94 -11.41
N TYR A 99 -8.85 11.72 -12.22
CA TYR A 99 -9.11 12.46 -13.45
C TYR A 99 -10.31 13.40 -13.32
N ALA A 100 -10.83 13.62 -12.11
CA ALA A 100 -11.96 14.53 -11.88
C ALA A 100 -11.74 15.91 -12.52
N ALA A 101 -10.53 16.47 -12.41
CA ALA A 101 -10.20 17.75 -13.02
C ALA A 101 -10.30 17.75 -14.57
N LEU A 102 -10.03 16.61 -15.21
CA LEU A 102 -10.13 16.43 -16.66
C LEU A 102 -11.57 16.15 -17.13
N GLU A 103 -12.37 15.50 -16.29
CA GLU A 103 -13.78 15.19 -16.57
C GLU A 103 -14.69 16.39 -16.30
N GLU A 104 -14.56 17.03 -15.13
CA GLU A 104 -15.38 18.18 -14.74
C GLU A 104 -15.01 19.44 -15.52
N ARG A 105 -13.78 19.51 -16.04
CA ARG A 105 -13.28 20.61 -16.88
C ARG A 105 -13.64 21.98 -16.28
N PRO A 106 -13.19 22.32 -15.06
CA PRO A 106 -13.63 23.53 -14.36
C PRO A 106 -13.37 24.81 -15.16
N GLY A 107 -12.37 24.83 -16.06
CA GLY A 107 -12.09 25.95 -16.95
C GLY A 107 -13.11 26.19 -18.07
N PHE A 108 -14.02 25.25 -18.34
CA PHE A 108 -15.05 25.34 -19.37
C PHE A 108 -16.47 25.45 -18.78
N TRP A 109 -16.57 25.78 -17.49
CA TRP A 109 -17.86 25.89 -16.80
C TRP A 109 -18.71 27.06 -17.36
N ASP A 110 -19.95 26.80 -17.76
CA ASP A 110 -20.90 27.84 -18.16
C ASP A 110 -21.48 28.56 -16.92
N VAL A 111 -20.78 29.63 -16.52
CA VAL A 111 -21.18 30.49 -15.40
C VAL A 111 -22.57 31.10 -15.62
N ARG A 112 -22.92 31.47 -16.86
CA ARG A 112 -24.17 32.18 -17.16
C ARG A 112 -25.37 31.23 -17.13
N GLY A 113 -25.21 30.03 -17.67
CA GLY A 113 -26.19 28.95 -17.57
C GLY A 113 -26.48 28.58 -16.12
N ALA A 114 -25.43 28.41 -15.31
CA ALA A 114 -25.55 28.07 -13.89
C ALA A 114 -26.31 29.15 -13.09
N GLN A 115 -26.01 30.44 -13.33
CA GLN A 115 -26.72 31.55 -12.68
C GLN A 115 -28.21 31.60 -13.04
N LYS A 116 -28.56 31.37 -14.31
CA LYS A 116 -29.96 31.31 -14.74
C LYS A 116 -30.71 30.13 -14.12
N ALA A 117 -30.09 28.95 -14.09
CA ALA A 117 -30.66 27.76 -13.47
C ALA A 117 -30.94 27.98 -11.97
N PHE A 118 -29.97 28.56 -11.25
CA PHE A 118 -30.13 28.90 -9.83
C PHE A 118 -31.25 29.93 -9.59
N GLY A 119 -31.32 30.98 -10.40
CA GLY A 119 -32.40 31.96 -10.32
C GLY A 119 -33.78 31.37 -10.61
N GLY A 120 -33.89 30.43 -11.56
CA GLY A 120 -35.12 29.69 -11.83
C GLY A 120 -35.56 28.83 -10.65
N TRP A 121 -34.62 28.09 -10.04
CA TRP A 121 -34.87 27.28 -8.85
C TRP A 121 -35.35 28.10 -7.64
N LEU A 122 -34.76 29.27 -7.42
CA LEU A 122 -35.20 30.22 -6.37
C LEU A 122 -36.65 30.67 -6.54
N ARG A 123 -37.04 30.97 -7.79
CA ARG A 123 -38.42 31.35 -8.12
C ARG A 123 -39.38 30.20 -7.86
N GLU A 124 -39.06 28.99 -8.33
CA GLU A 124 -39.90 27.81 -8.13
C GLU A 124 -40.02 27.41 -6.64
N SER A 125 -38.95 27.59 -5.87
CA SER A 125 -38.95 27.31 -4.42
C SER A 125 -39.75 28.34 -3.63
N GLY A 126 -39.75 29.60 -4.05
CA GLY A 126 -40.60 30.65 -3.46
C GLY A 126 -42.08 30.50 -3.82
N GLU A 127 -42.38 29.95 -5.00
CA GLU A 127 -43.74 29.72 -5.48
C GLU A 127 -44.42 28.52 -4.80
N LYS A 128 -43.65 27.52 -4.33
CA LYS A 128 -44.12 26.39 -3.52
C LYS A 128 -44.26 26.70 -2.01
N ALA A 129 -43.76 27.85 -1.56
CA ALA A 129 -43.79 28.28 -0.16
C ALA A 129 -44.97 29.23 0.16
N ASN A 130 -45.69 29.69 -0.86
CA ASN A 130 -46.99 30.38 -0.76
C ASN A 130 -48.13 29.42 -1.07
#